data_AF-A0A2V9I583-F1
#
_entry.id   AF-A0A2V9I583-F1
#
_cell.length_a   1.000
_cell.length_b   1.000
_cell.length_c   1.000
_cell.angle_alpha   90.00
_cell.angle_beta   90.00
_cell.angle_gamma   90.00
#
_symmetry.space_group_name_H-M   'P 1'
#
loop_
_entity.id
_entity.type
_entity.pdbx_description
1 polymer ?
#
loop_
_entity_poly.entity_id
_entity_poly.type
_entity_poly.pdbx_seq_one_letter_code
_entity_poly.pdbx_strand_id
1 'polypeptide(L)'
;MNVAETPFEFVTVSYLTRIGNQSAGTLAELLTGLEHCSDASIFHHTFQTLGSHHFLTDGFSNDFAQWALSDTNRNDLAEQLAALDIRDYVSIAALRSDLCRVVGEYCAAYPNFASQSALERFYFCESVEVTAPLGRNARTLDEFREGIEHLSHSGFYFHFISSRLR
;
A
#
# COMPACT_ATOMS: atom_id res chain seq x y z
N MET A 1 27.84 -8.45 28.10
CA MET A 1 27.19 -7.85 26.92
C MET A 1 26.12 -8.83 26.49
N ASN A 2 24.85 -8.43 26.41
CA ASN A 2 23.78 -9.35 25.98
C ASN A 2 23.90 -9.53 24.47
N VAL A 3 23.94 -10.77 24.01
CA VAL A 3 24.12 -11.14 22.60
C VAL A 3 22.87 -11.89 22.17
N ALA A 4 22.29 -11.50 21.04
CA ALA A 4 21.15 -12.19 20.46
C ALA A 4 21.57 -13.55 19.87
N GLU A 5 20.75 -14.59 20.12
CA GLU A 5 20.95 -15.93 19.55
C GLU A 5 20.87 -15.87 18.01
N THR A 6 19.83 -15.19 17.51
CA THR A 6 19.63 -14.89 16.09
C THR A 6 20.07 -13.46 15.80
N PRO A 7 21.06 -13.25 14.91
CA PRO A 7 21.45 -11.90 14.52
C PRO A 7 20.35 -11.21 13.70
N PHE A 8 20.23 -9.90 13.84
CA PHE A 8 19.44 -9.07 12.93
C PHE A 8 20.19 -8.92 11.60
N GLU A 9 19.57 -9.30 10.48
CA GLU A 9 20.15 -9.16 9.15
C GLU A 9 19.66 -7.87 8.47
N PHE A 10 20.59 -6.98 8.15
CA PHE A 10 20.25 -5.76 7.42
C PHE A 10 20.14 -6.05 5.92
N VAL A 11 18.93 -5.91 5.40
CA VAL A 11 18.64 -5.92 3.96
C VAL A 11 18.22 -4.53 3.45
N THR A 12 18.42 -4.29 2.15
CA THR A 12 17.75 -3.22 1.40
C THR A 12 16.71 -3.83 0.47
N VAL A 13 15.80 -3.00 -0.02
CA VAL A 13 14.72 -3.43 -0.91
C VAL A 13 14.65 -2.55 -2.16
N SER A 14 14.23 -3.15 -3.26
CA SER A 14 13.73 -2.47 -4.44
C SER A 14 12.34 -3.00 -4.78
N TYR A 15 11.48 -2.14 -5.31
CA TYR A 15 10.12 -2.49 -5.73
C TYR A 15 9.99 -2.31 -7.24
N LEU A 16 9.66 -3.40 -7.93
CA LEU A 16 9.37 -3.39 -9.35
C LEU A 16 7.85 -3.31 -9.55
N THR A 17 7.38 -2.26 -10.23
CA THR A 17 5.98 -2.15 -10.63
C THR A 17 5.66 -3.18 -11.71
N ARG A 18 4.72 -4.08 -11.41
CA ARG A 18 4.12 -5.01 -12.37
C ARG A 18 2.74 -4.50 -12.75
N ILE A 19 2.54 -4.22 -14.02
CA ILE A 19 1.23 -3.87 -14.57
C ILE A 19 0.54 -5.15 -15.01
N GLY A 20 -0.59 -5.48 -14.38
CA GLY A 20 -1.42 -6.63 -14.74
C GLY A 20 -2.49 -6.30 -15.78
N ASN A 21 -3.34 -7.29 -16.09
CA ASN A 21 -4.49 -7.12 -16.98
C ASN A 21 -5.78 -6.74 -16.22
N GLN A 22 -5.73 -6.66 -14.89
CA GLN A 22 -6.87 -6.33 -14.06
C GLN A 22 -7.06 -4.81 -14.03
N SER A 23 -8.28 -4.36 -14.34
CA SER A 23 -8.64 -2.95 -14.31
C SER A 23 -10.11 -2.78 -13.98
N ALA A 24 -10.49 -1.61 -13.47
CA ALA A 24 -11.86 -1.24 -13.19
C ALA A 24 -12.26 0.03 -13.95
N GLY A 25 -13.37 -0.02 -14.67
CA GLY A 25 -13.99 1.13 -15.32
C GLY A 25 -15.20 1.67 -14.58
N THR A 26 -15.59 1.05 -13.46
CA THR A 26 -16.73 1.46 -12.61
C THR A 26 -16.39 1.18 -11.14
N LEU A 27 -17.14 1.76 -10.21
CA LEU A 27 -16.96 1.48 -8.77
C LEU A 27 -17.34 0.04 -8.41
N ALA A 28 -18.31 -0.57 -9.10
CA ALA A 28 -18.63 -1.99 -8.93
C ALA A 28 -17.48 -2.90 -9.40
N GLU A 29 -16.84 -2.57 -10.53
CA GLU A 29 -15.62 -3.25 -10.97
C GLU A 29 -14.46 -3.01 -10.00
N LEU A 30 -14.34 -1.81 -9.40
CA LEU A 30 -13.32 -1.52 -8.40
C LEU A 30 -13.51 -2.41 -7.16
N LEU A 31 -14.74 -2.52 -6.65
CA LEU A 31 -15.06 -3.41 -5.53
C LEU A 31 -14.67 -4.86 -5.83
N THR A 32 -15.06 -5.36 -7.00
CA THR A 32 -14.69 -6.70 -7.44
C THR A 32 -13.16 -6.85 -7.53
N GLY A 33 -12.47 -5.81 -8.02
CA GLY A 33 -11.02 -5.77 -8.06
C GLY A 33 -10.37 -5.81 -6.68
N LEU A 34 -10.85 -5.03 -5.71
CA LEU A 34 -10.37 -5.02 -4.33
C LEU A 34 -10.54 -6.39 -3.64
N GLU A 35 -11.65 -7.07 -3.90
CA GLU A 35 -11.92 -8.42 -3.36
C GLU A 35 -10.94 -9.47 -3.90
N HIS A 36 -10.50 -9.34 -5.15
CA HIS A 36 -9.80 -10.42 -5.87
C HIS A 36 -8.35 -10.11 -6.28
N CYS A 37 -7.89 -8.85 -6.21
CA CYS A 37 -6.52 -8.46 -6.54
C CYS A 37 -5.52 -9.08 -5.56
N SER A 38 -4.23 -9.06 -5.89
CA SER A 38 -3.20 -9.56 -4.97
C SER A 38 -2.96 -8.58 -3.80
N ASP A 39 -2.43 -9.09 -2.69
CA ASP A 39 -1.99 -8.22 -1.58
C ASP A 39 -0.89 -7.25 -2.04
N ALA A 40 -0.06 -7.66 -3.00
CA ALA A 40 0.94 -6.80 -3.61
C ALA A 40 0.32 -5.62 -4.38
N SER A 41 -0.93 -5.73 -4.84
CA SER A 41 -1.66 -4.63 -5.47
C SER A 41 -2.20 -3.64 -4.44
N ILE A 42 -2.82 -4.14 -3.37
CA ILE A 42 -3.24 -3.27 -2.26
C ILE A 42 -2.03 -2.52 -1.69
N PHE A 43 -0.91 -3.23 -1.45
CA PHE A 43 0.33 -2.61 -0.98
C PHE A 43 0.90 -1.59 -1.97
N HIS A 44 0.80 -1.84 -3.28
CA HIS A 44 1.23 -0.89 -4.31
C HIS A 44 0.48 0.43 -4.19
N HIS A 45 -0.86 0.38 -4.25
CA HIS A 45 -1.74 1.54 -4.32
C HIS A 45 -1.98 2.26 -2.98
N THR A 46 -1.30 1.83 -1.93
CA THR A 46 -1.39 2.43 -0.58
C THR A 46 0.01 2.77 -0.09
N PHE A 47 0.72 1.78 0.46
CA PHE A 47 2.02 1.95 1.10
C PHE A 47 3.13 2.40 0.12
N GLN A 48 3.20 1.84 -1.09
CA GLN A 48 4.29 2.13 -2.03
C GLN A 48 4.13 3.47 -2.73
N THR A 49 2.93 3.78 -3.22
CA THR A 49 2.68 5.08 -3.85
C THR A 49 2.70 6.20 -2.82
N LEU A 50 2.38 5.94 -1.54
CA LEU A 50 2.57 6.94 -0.48
C LEU A 50 4.04 7.38 -0.36
N GLY A 51 4.98 6.42 -0.32
CA GLY A 51 6.41 6.69 -0.22
C GLY A 51 7.02 7.33 -1.48
N SER A 52 6.42 7.11 -2.65
CA SER A 52 7.00 7.50 -3.95
C SER A 52 6.33 8.72 -4.61
N HIS A 53 5.04 8.96 -4.35
CA HIS A 53 4.23 9.96 -5.06
C HIS A 53 3.46 10.91 -4.13
N HIS A 54 3.09 10.49 -2.92
CA HIS A 54 2.22 11.28 -2.02
C HIS A 54 2.96 11.92 -0.83
N PHE A 55 4.29 12.04 -0.91
CA PHE A 55 5.10 12.45 0.23
C PHE A 55 4.86 13.91 0.67
N LEU A 56 4.18 14.74 -0.13
CA LEU A 56 4.04 16.18 0.13
C LEU A 56 2.68 16.73 -0.35
N THR A 57 1.79 16.98 0.61
CA THR A 57 0.85 18.12 0.72
C THR A 57 -0.36 18.33 -0.20
N ASP A 58 -0.55 17.65 -1.34
CA ASP A 58 -1.70 17.96 -2.24
C ASP A 58 -2.47 16.75 -2.80
N GLY A 59 -2.56 15.63 -2.08
CA GLY A 59 -3.28 14.43 -2.55
C GLY A 59 -3.75 13.49 -1.46
N PHE A 60 -4.53 12.46 -1.83
CA PHE A 60 -4.98 11.44 -0.90
C PHE A 60 -3.89 10.42 -0.54
N SER A 61 -4.05 9.77 0.62
CA SER A 61 -3.09 8.79 1.17
C SER A 61 -3.04 7.46 0.40
N ASN A 62 -3.96 7.24 -0.55
CA ASN A 62 -4.03 6.05 -1.36
C ASN A 62 -4.62 6.35 -2.75
N ASP A 63 -4.24 5.54 -3.74
CA ASP A 63 -4.63 5.77 -5.13
C ASP A 63 -6.12 5.51 -5.38
N PHE A 64 -6.77 4.69 -4.54
CA PHE A 64 -8.21 4.40 -4.66
C PHE A 64 -9.04 5.66 -4.39
N ALA A 65 -8.72 6.40 -3.33
CA ALA A 65 -9.31 7.69 -3.03
C ALA A 65 -9.05 8.70 -4.16
N GLN A 66 -7.81 8.75 -4.66
CA GLN A 66 -7.44 9.62 -5.78
C GLN A 66 -8.29 9.32 -7.02
N TRP A 67 -8.41 8.06 -7.42
CA TRP A 67 -9.21 7.66 -8.59
C TRP A 67 -10.71 7.91 -8.41
N ALA A 68 -11.24 7.65 -7.21
CA ALA A 68 -12.63 7.96 -6.88
C ALA A 68 -12.93 9.46 -7.10
N LEU A 69 -12.00 10.34 -6.72
CA LEU A 69 -12.11 11.77 -6.96
C LEU A 69 -11.96 12.12 -8.45
N SER A 70 -10.83 11.76 -9.07
CA SER A 70 -10.47 12.25 -10.42
C SER A 70 -11.32 11.66 -11.53
N ASP A 71 -11.60 10.36 -11.47
CA ASP A 71 -12.10 9.60 -12.62
C ASP A 71 -13.54 9.16 -12.44
N THR A 72 -14.02 9.05 -11.19
CA THR A 72 -15.45 8.79 -10.92
C THR A 72 -16.20 10.02 -10.44
N ASN A 73 -15.50 11.12 -10.11
CA ASN A 73 -16.07 12.35 -9.54
C ASN A 73 -16.96 12.08 -8.30
N ARG A 74 -16.45 11.27 -7.36
CA ARG A 74 -17.09 10.95 -6.08
C ARG A 74 -16.24 11.45 -4.92
N ASN A 75 -16.43 12.73 -4.61
CA ASN A 75 -15.72 13.42 -3.51
C ASN A 75 -16.00 12.74 -2.15
N ASP A 76 -17.25 12.37 -1.91
CA ASP A 76 -17.69 11.72 -0.67
C ASP A 76 -17.04 10.34 -0.47
N LEU A 77 -16.99 9.52 -1.52
CA LEU A 77 -16.27 8.24 -1.48
C LEU A 77 -14.75 8.44 -1.32
N ALA A 78 -14.19 9.41 -2.04
CA ALA A 78 -12.76 9.71 -1.96
C ALA A 78 -12.34 10.11 -0.55
N GLU A 79 -13.12 10.97 0.13
CA GLU A 79 -12.89 11.34 1.53
C GLU A 79 -12.99 10.14 2.47
N GLN A 80 -14.00 9.27 2.29
CA GLN A 80 -14.15 8.06 3.11
C GLN A 80 -12.98 7.09 2.94
N LEU A 81 -12.49 6.90 1.70
CA LEU A 81 -11.32 6.08 1.42
C LEU A 81 -10.03 6.69 1.97
N ALA A 82 -9.90 8.01 1.95
CA ALA A 82 -8.74 8.72 2.49
C ALA A 82 -8.70 8.73 4.02
N ALA A 83 -9.86 8.60 4.67
CA ALA A 83 -9.97 8.50 6.12
C ALA A 83 -9.39 7.18 6.68
N LEU A 84 -9.16 6.17 5.83
CA LEU A 84 -8.45 4.95 6.21
C LEU A 84 -6.96 5.26 6.33
N ASP A 85 -6.51 5.54 7.56
CA ASP A 85 -5.09 5.79 7.83
C ASP A 85 -4.29 4.50 7.73
N ILE A 86 -3.50 4.35 6.66
CA ILE A 86 -2.72 3.14 6.41
C ILE A 86 -1.72 2.82 7.54
N ARG A 87 -1.37 3.79 8.39
CA ARG A 87 -0.47 3.60 9.54
C ARG A 87 -1.09 2.79 10.67
N ASP A 88 -2.42 2.75 10.74
CA ASP A 88 -3.17 2.00 11.75
C ASP A 88 -3.29 0.51 11.40
N TYR A 89 -2.89 0.12 10.19
CA TYR A 89 -2.96 -1.25 9.72
C TYR A 89 -1.65 -2.01 9.94
N VAL A 90 -1.80 -3.24 10.44
CA VAL A 90 -0.70 -4.21 10.62
C VAL A 90 -0.78 -5.37 9.63
N SER A 91 -1.79 -5.42 8.76
CA SER A 91 -1.91 -6.42 7.71
C SER A 91 -2.62 -5.86 6.49
N ILE A 92 -2.20 -6.29 5.29
CA ILE A 92 -2.86 -5.93 4.03
C ILE A 92 -4.30 -6.44 3.98
N ALA A 93 -4.56 -7.62 4.54
CA ALA A 93 -5.90 -8.19 4.59
C ALA A 93 -6.91 -7.32 5.36
N ALA A 94 -6.49 -6.72 6.48
CA ALA A 94 -7.35 -5.82 7.25
C ALA A 94 -7.67 -4.54 6.46
N LEU A 95 -6.66 -3.93 5.83
CA LEU A 95 -6.85 -2.75 5.00
C LEU A 95 -7.78 -3.05 3.80
N ARG A 96 -7.56 -4.19 3.13
CA ARG A 96 -8.44 -4.66 2.04
C ARG A 96 -9.89 -4.79 2.52
N SER A 97 -10.12 -5.38 3.69
CA SER A 97 -11.47 -5.54 4.24
C SER A 97 -12.18 -4.21 4.42
N ASP A 98 -11.49 -3.18 4.94
CA ASP A 98 -12.08 -1.86 5.10
C ASP A 98 -12.27 -1.12 3.77
N LEU A 99 -11.33 -1.24 2.83
CA LEU A 99 -11.49 -0.72 1.47
C LEU A 99 -12.74 -1.31 0.80
N CYS A 100 -12.89 -2.64 0.84
CA CYS A 100 -14.07 -3.33 0.30
C CYS A 100 -15.35 -2.89 1.00
N ARG A 101 -15.32 -2.74 2.34
CA ARG A 101 -16.47 -2.29 3.12
C ARG A 101 -16.91 -0.88 2.68
N VAL A 102 -15.98 0.08 2.64
CA VAL A 102 -16.28 1.47 2.25
C VAL A 102 -16.84 1.54 0.82
N VAL A 103 -16.19 0.90 -0.14
CA VAL A 103 -16.67 0.89 -1.54
C VAL A 103 -17.99 0.13 -1.66
N GLY A 104 -18.16 -0.97 -0.94
CA GLY A 104 -19.38 -1.79 -0.95
C GLY A 104 -20.59 -1.06 -0.38
N GLU A 105 -20.44 -0.42 0.78
CA GLU A 105 -21.46 0.42 1.39
C GLU A 105 -21.87 1.57 0.45
N TYR A 106 -20.90 2.20 -0.21
CA TYR A 106 -21.15 3.24 -1.19
C TYR A 106 -21.96 2.72 -2.40
N CYS A 107 -21.53 1.61 -2.99
CA CYS A 107 -22.20 1.01 -4.14
C CYS A 107 -23.64 0.57 -3.80
N ALA A 108 -23.87 0.07 -2.59
CA ALA A 108 -25.20 -0.32 -2.13
C ALA A 108 -26.12 0.90 -1.92
N ALA A 109 -25.58 2.00 -1.38
CA ALA A 109 -26.32 3.24 -1.17
C ALA A 109 -26.64 3.96 -2.49
N TYR A 110 -25.74 3.89 -3.48
CA TYR A 110 -25.86 4.59 -4.75
C TYR A 110 -25.67 3.67 -5.97
N PRO A 111 -26.61 2.74 -6.26
CA PRO A 111 -26.44 1.75 -7.33
C PRO A 111 -26.23 2.36 -8.72
N ASN A 112 -26.87 3.50 -9.01
CA ASN A 112 -26.69 4.20 -10.30
C ASN A 112 -25.26 4.70 -10.50
N PHE A 113 -24.60 5.12 -9.42
CA PHE A 113 -23.21 5.56 -9.45
C PHE A 113 -22.24 4.39 -9.45
N ALA A 114 -22.60 3.27 -8.84
CA ALA A 114 -21.79 2.05 -8.83
C ALA A 114 -21.49 1.54 -10.24
N SER A 115 -22.46 1.62 -11.16
CA SER A 115 -22.33 1.16 -12.55
C SER A 115 -21.95 2.24 -13.56
N GLN A 116 -21.77 3.49 -13.11
CA GLN A 116 -21.37 4.58 -14.01
C GLN A 116 -19.93 4.39 -14.47
N SER A 117 -19.69 4.53 -15.77
CA SER A 117 -18.35 4.51 -16.34
C SER A 117 -17.52 5.69 -15.81
N ALA A 118 -16.31 5.38 -15.36
CA ALA A 118 -15.28 6.34 -15.04
C ALA A 118 -14.73 7.02 -16.30
N LEU A 119 -14.07 8.16 -16.12
CA LEU A 119 -13.34 8.86 -17.18
C LEU A 119 -12.17 8.01 -17.69
N GLU A 120 -11.30 7.57 -16.77
CA GLU A 120 -10.23 6.61 -17.04
C GLU A 120 -10.36 5.36 -16.15
N ARG A 121 -9.84 4.23 -16.63
CA ARG A 121 -9.86 2.98 -15.88
C ARG A 121 -8.82 3.03 -14.74
N PHE A 122 -9.18 2.46 -13.60
CA PHE A 122 -8.20 2.11 -12.57
C PHE A 122 -7.44 0.85 -13.00
N TYR A 123 -6.12 0.85 -12.92
CA TYR A 123 -5.30 -0.32 -13.21
C TYR A 123 -4.70 -0.86 -11.92
N PHE A 124 -4.96 -2.14 -11.63
CA PHE A 124 -4.41 -2.82 -10.46
C PHE A 124 -2.96 -3.21 -10.76
N CYS A 125 -2.04 -2.30 -10.43
CA CYS A 125 -0.61 -2.52 -10.44
C CYS A 125 -0.17 -3.23 -9.16
N GLU A 126 0.96 -3.93 -9.23
CA GLU A 126 1.53 -4.65 -8.09
C GLU A 126 2.97 -4.22 -7.86
N SER A 127 3.40 -4.19 -6.59
CA SER A 127 4.80 -4.00 -6.23
C SER A 127 5.47 -5.34 -5.95
N VAL A 128 6.32 -5.79 -6.87
CA VAL A 128 7.16 -6.97 -6.67
C VAL A 128 8.38 -6.58 -5.85
N GLU A 129 8.47 -7.14 -4.65
CA GLU A 129 9.57 -6.87 -3.73
C GLU A 129 10.82 -7.69 -4.08
N VAL A 130 11.96 -7.02 -4.19
CA VAL A 130 13.27 -7.65 -4.36
C VAL A 130 14.18 -7.20 -3.23
N THR A 131 14.49 -8.10 -2.31
CA THR A 131 15.41 -7.83 -1.19
C THR A 131 16.83 -8.19 -1.57
N ALA A 132 17.78 -7.40 -1.05
CA ALA A 132 19.22 -7.65 -1.20
C ALA A 132 19.91 -7.51 0.16
N PRO A 133 20.70 -8.50 0.59
CA PRO A 133 21.43 -8.42 1.85
C PRO A 133 22.53 -7.37 1.75
N LEU A 134 22.72 -6.58 2.82
CA LEU A 134 23.80 -5.60 2.91
C LEU A 134 25.12 -6.22 3.38
N GLY A 135 25.14 -7.52 3.69
CA GLY A 135 26.31 -8.21 4.25
C GLY A 135 26.64 -7.76 5.68
N ARG A 136 25.71 -7.07 6.36
CA ARG A 136 25.86 -6.61 7.74
C ARG A 136 24.82 -7.31 8.62
N ASN A 137 25.25 -7.71 9.80
CA ASN A 137 24.38 -8.29 10.80
C ASN A 137 24.71 -7.73 12.19
N ALA A 138 23.73 -7.75 13.08
CA ALA A 138 23.89 -7.28 14.46
C ALA A 138 23.44 -8.35 15.45
N ARG A 139 24.31 -8.68 16.40
CA ARG A 139 24.03 -9.51 17.56
C ARG A 139 23.97 -8.71 18.86
N THR A 140 24.49 -7.47 18.86
CA THR A 140 24.41 -6.56 20.01
C THR A 140 23.63 -5.29 19.67
N LEU A 141 23.20 -4.56 20.70
CA LEU A 141 22.52 -3.27 20.51
C LEU A 141 23.43 -2.20 19.91
N ASP A 142 24.74 -2.26 20.18
CA ASP A 142 25.72 -1.33 19.62
C ASP A 142 25.90 -1.59 18.11
N GLU A 143 26.06 -2.86 17.71
CA GLU A 143 26.09 -3.26 16.29
C GLU A 143 24.78 -2.91 15.57
N PHE A 144 23.63 -3.04 16.24
CA PHE A 144 22.34 -2.69 15.68
C PHE A 144 22.20 -1.19 15.44
N ARG A 145 22.64 -0.37 16.42
CA ARG A 145 22.68 1.08 16.30
C ARG A 145 23.56 1.51 15.12
N GLU A 146 24.78 0.97 15.03
CA GLU A 146 25.69 1.25 13.91
C GLU A 146 25.08 0.80 12.57
N GLY A 147 24.40 -0.35 12.54
CA GLY A 147 23.73 -0.84 11.35
C GLY A 147 22.61 0.07 10.85
N ILE A 148 21.81 0.65 11.76
CA ILE A 148 20.77 1.63 11.42
C ILE A 148 21.37 2.90 10.83
N GLU A 149 22.48 3.42 11.37
CA GLU A 149 23.13 4.65 10.88
C GLU A 149 23.55 4.56 9.40
N HIS A 150 23.77 3.36 8.89
CA HIS A 150 24.17 3.10 7.51
C HIS A 150 23.03 2.59 6.61
N LEU A 151 21.81 2.47 7.15
CA LEU A 151 20.67 1.91 6.43
C LEU A 151 20.10 2.93 5.44
N SER A 152 19.82 2.50 4.22
CA SER A 152 19.13 3.34 3.23
C SER A 152 17.70 3.64 3.67
N HIS A 153 17.08 4.70 3.13
CA HIS A 153 15.65 4.96 3.36
C HIS A 153 14.78 3.76 2.96
N SER A 154 15.08 3.10 1.85
CA SER A 154 14.36 1.91 1.40
C SER A 154 14.53 0.74 2.38
N GLY A 155 15.74 0.51 2.88
CA GLY A 155 15.99 -0.50 3.92
C GLY A 155 15.24 -0.19 5.21
N PHE A 156 15.29 1.06 5.68
CA PHE A 156 14.57 1.48 6.88
C PHE A 156 13.07 1.30 6.73
N TYR A 157 12.50 1.77 5.60
CA TYR A 157 11.09 1.59 5.28
C TYR A 157 10.68 0.12 5.20
N PHE A 158 11.53 -0.73 4.61
CA PHE A 158 11.29 -2.18 4.56
C PHE A 158 11.20 -2.78 5.97
N HIS A 159 12.25 -2.61 6.78
CA HIS A 159 12.34 -3.23 8.10
C HIS A 159 11.30 -2.70 9.09
N PHE A 160 10.95 -1.42 8.98
CA PHE A 160 10.05 -0.75 9.92
C PHE A 160 8.57 -0.81 9.53
N ILE A 161 8.27 -0.76 8.23
CA ILE A 161 6.89 -0.70 7.72
C ILE A 161 6.54 -1.96 6.92
N SER A 162 7.24 -2.19 5.80
CA SER A 162 6.74 -3.13 4.78
C SER A 162 6.79 -4.60 5.21
N SER A 163 7.83 -5.00 5.94
CA SER A 163 8.02 -6.38 6.39
C SER A 163 6.96 -6.84 7.39
N ARG A 164 6.36 -5.91 8.14
CA ARG A 164 5.33 -6.17 9.16
C ARG A 164 3.95 -6.42 8.56
N LEU A 165 3.70 -6.00 7.33
CA LEU A 165 2.37 -6.06 6.70
C LEU A 165 2.00 -7.45 6.17
N ARG A 166 2.85 -8.46 6.40
CA ARG A 166 2.73 -9.84 5.95
C ARG A 166 2.28 -10.78 7.06
#